data_AF-A0A9D1Y8U0-F1
#
_entry.id   AF-A0A9D1Y8U0-F1
#
_cell.length_a   1.000
_cell.length_b   1.000
_cell.length_c   1.000
_cell.angle_alpha   90.00
_cell.angle_beta   90.00
_cell.angle_gamma   90.00
#
_symmetry.space_group_name_H-M   'P 1'
#
loop_
_entity.id
_entity.type
_entity.pdbx_description
1 polymer ?
#
loop_
_entity_poly.entity_id
_entity_poly.type
_entity_poly.pdbx_seq_one_letter_code
_entity_poly.pdbx_strand_id
1 'polypeptide(L)'
;MDTGEIQFRTATFGGFSKQDVQDYIDRANREHTQRIEQLTQDLAQAVSERDKYRERVESVENRNIELSSKVQTLTTQLEEARRERQARESELENLRARVGELEARLEKVEHAASAYERIKDRTAGIELEAHCRAQAVEAAALVQVEKARQELGQWVAQVQAGYDQLRTEVEATLSHASGELERVQRTMSGVSAELDQRDGDLKALLRTYEEAIGPQMPDPLPLEEPEKDK
;
A
#
# COMPACT_ATOMS: atom_id res chain seq x y z
N MET A 1 24.33 -21.61 137.96
CA MET A 1 23.08 -20.85 138.11
C MET A 1 21.97 -21.88 137.94
N ASP A 2 21.80 -22.81 138.87
CA ASP A 2 21.11 -22.67 140.16
C ASP A 2 19.71 -22.04 140.09
N THR A 3 18.80 -22.72 140.78
CA THR A 3 17.40 -22.38 141.11
C THR A 3 16.37 -22.53 139.97
N GLY A 4 15.38 -23.43 140.04
CA GLY A 4 14.92 -24.26 141.15
C GLY A 4 14.22 -25.53 140.69
N GLU A 5 14.44 -26.59 141.45
CA GLU A 5 13.73 -27.86 141.37
C GLU A 5 12.24 -27.63 141.66
N ILE A 6 11.39 -27.75 140.65
CA ILE A 6 9.94 -27.62 140.80
C ILE A 6 9.43 -28.85 141.55
N GLN A 7 9.17 -28.68 142.85
CA GLN A 7 8.70 -29.72 143.76
C GLN A 7 7.16 -29.86 143.65
N PHE A 8 6.68 -30.77 142.80
CA PHE A 8 5.25 -31.11 142.68
C PHE A 8 4.78 -31.92 143.92
N ARG A 9 3.90 -31.34 144.75
CA ARG A 9 3.39 -31.96 145.99
C ARG A 9 2.06 -32.67 145.76
N THR A 10 1.95 -33.90 146.26
CA THR A 10 0.74 -34.75 146.24
C THR A 10 -0.31 -34.25 147.25
N ALA A 11 -1.56 -34.22 146.84
CA ALA A 11 -2.67 -33.47 147.43
C ALA A 11 -3.08 -33.85 148.88
N THR A 12 -3.47 -32.82 149.65
CA THR A 12 -4.61 -32.86 150.59
C THR A 12 -5.39 -31.54 150.71
N PHE A 13 -4.90 -30.39 150.22
CA PHE A 13 -5.73 -29.19 150.13
C PHE A 13 -5.20 -28.20 149.08
N GLY A 14 -5.88 -28.08 147.94
CA GLY A 14 -5.75 -26.94 147.02
C GLY A 14 -4.51 -26.86 146.09
N GLY A 15 -3.79 -27.95 145.83
CA GLY A 15 -2.62 -27.97 144.92
C GLY A 15 -2.69 -29.09 143.86
N PHE A 16 -2.05 -28.88 142.70
CA PHE A 16 -2.07 -29.78 141.53
C PHE A 16 -1.40 -31.16 141.80
N SER A 17 -2.05 -32.25 141.39
CA SER A 17 -1.57 -33.64 141.51
C SER A 17 -0.49 -33.97 140.46
N LYS A 18 0.64 -34.54 140.89
CA LYS A 18 1.79 -34.89 140.02
C LYS A 18 1.42 -35.86 138.89
N GLN A 19 0.57 -36.86 139.17
CA GLN A 19 0.15 -37.86 138.18
C GLN A 19 -0.71 -37.23 137.08
N ASP A 20 -1.64 -36.36 137.46
CA ASP A 20 -2.53 -35.67 136.51
C ASP A 20 -1.75 -34.70 135.61
N VAL A 21 -0.73 -34.04 136.16
CA VAL A 21 0.19 -33.18 135.39
C VAL A 21 1.00 -34.01 134.40
N GLN A 22 1.49 -35.19 134.80
CA GLN A 22 2.24 -36.09 133.91
C GLN A 22 1.37 -36.63 132.77
N ASP A 23 0.16 -37.11 133.09
CA ASP A 23 -0.79 -37.63 132.10
C ASP A 23 -1.27 -36.53 131.14
N TYR A 24 -1.40 -35.30 131.62
CA TYR A 24 -1.68 -34.14 130.79
C TYR A 24 -0.52 -33.81 129.84
N ILE A 25 0.72 -33.81 130.32
CA ILE A 25 1.91 -33.59 129.49
C ILE A 25 2.02 -34.68 128.42
N ASP A 26 1.82 -35.95 128.78
CA ASP A 26 1.89 -37.05 127.83
C ASP A 26 0.76 -36.99 126.80
N ARG A 27 -0.46 -36.62 127.22
CA ARG A 27 -1.59 -36.41 126.30
C ARG A 27 -1.34 -35.23 125.37
N ALA A 28 -0.90 -34.09 125.91
CA ALA A 28 -0.57 -32.90 125.13
C ALA A 28 0.57 -33.16 124.15
N ASN A 29 1.63 -33.88 124.56
CA ASN A 29 2.72 -34.27 123.69
C ASN A 29 2.23 -35.18 122.55
N ARG A 30 1.40 -36.18 122.84
CA ARG A 30 0.80 -37.04 121.79
C ARG A 30 -0.05 -36.25 120.81
N GLU A 31 -0.89 -35.34 121.30
CA GLU A 31 -1.69 -34.45 120.44
C GLU A 31 -0.82 -33.49 119.62
N HIS A 32 0.27 -32.96 120.19
CA HIS A 32 1.22 -32.13 119.47
C HIS A 32 1.96 -32.92 118.39
N THR A 33 2.41 -34.14 118.68
CA THR A 33 3.05 -35.01 117.69
C THR A 33 2.07 -35.33 116.56
N GLN A 34 0.82 -35.67 116.87
CA GLN A 34 -0.21 -35.91 115.85
C GLN A 34 -0.51 -34.68 115.00
N ARG A 35 -0.59 -33.48 115.60
CA ARG A 35 -0.77 -32.22 114.86
C ARG A 35 0.44 -31.91 113.98
N ILE A 36 1.66 -32.16 114.45
CA ILE A 36 2.88 -31.97 113.66
C ILE A 36 2.89 -32.95 112.47
N GLU A 37 2.55 -34.21 112.68
CA GLU A 37 2.48 -35.21 111.61
C GLU A 37 1.42 -34.84 110.55
N GLN A 38 0.21 -34.44 110.99
CA GLN A 38 -0.85 -33.97 110.08
C GLN A 38 -0.40 -32.74 109.29
N LEU A 39 0.12 -31.70 109.97
CA LEU A 39 0.62 -30.50 109.30
C LEU A 39 1.76 -30.80 108.33
N THR A 40 2.62 -31.78 108.66
CA THR A 40 3.71 -32.22 107.78
C THR A 40 3.16 -32.92 106.54
N GLN A 41 2.13 -33.74 106.69
CA GLN A 41 1.46 -34.43 105.59
C GLN A 41 0.72 -33.45 104.67
N ASP A 42 -0.01 -32.49 105.26
CA ASP A 42 -0.71 -31.44 104.52
C ASP A 42 0.28 -30.54 103.76
N LEU A 43 1.40 -30.17 104.40
CA LEU A 43 2.47 -29.42 103.76
C LEU A 43 3.09 -30.22 102.59
N ALA A 44 3.32 -31.52 102.75
CA ALA A 44 3.82 -32.38 101.68
C ALA A 44 2.83 -32.48 100.50
N GLN A 45 1.53 -32.59 100.78
CA GLN A 45 0.49 -32.59 99.74
C GLN A 45 0.43 -31.24 99.01
N ALA A 46 0.39 -30.13 99.74
CA ALA A 46 0.37 -28.78 99.17
C ALA A 46 1.60 -28.50 98.31
N VAL A 47 2.79 -28.96 98.72
CA VAL A 47 4.03 -28.86 97.92
C VAL A 47 3.90 -29.67 96.63
N SER A 48 3.43 -30.91 96.69
CA SER A 48 3.21 -31.75 95.50
C SER A 48 2.19 -31.13 94.52
N GLU A 49 1.09 -30.58 95.02
CA GLU A 49 0.10 -29.89 94.18
C GLU A 49 0.68 -28.63 93.54
N ARG A 50 1.38 -27.80 94.32
CA ARG A 50 2.08 -26.61 93.81
C ARG A 50 3.05 -26.98 92.69
N ASP A 51 3.81 -28.06 92.84
CA ASP A 51 4.78 -28.49 91.84
C ASP A 51 4.07 -28.96 90.54
N LYS A 52 2.97 -29.70 90.64
CA LYS A 52 2.13 -30.06 89.48
C LYS A 52 1.53 -28.84 88.77
N TYR A 53 1.06 -27.84 89.52
CA TYR A 53 0.57 -26.60 88.93
C TYR A 53 1.69 -25.82 88.26
N ARG A 54 2.88 -25.78 88.87
CA ARG A 54 4.06 -25.13 88.30
C ARG A 54 4.43 -25.75 86.95
N GLU A 55 4.47 -27.07 86.85
CA GLU A 55 4.73 -27.78 85.60
C GLU A 55 3.66 -27.49 84.53
N ARG A 56 2.38 -27.42 84.91
CA ARG A 56 1.30 -27.04 83.99
C ARG A 56 1.43 -25.60 83.50
N VAL A 57 1.77 -24.67 84.38
CA VAL A 57 1.98 -23.26 84.02
C VAL A 57 3.13 -23.15 83.03
N GLU A 58 4.27 -23.78 83.32
CA GLU A 58 5.44 -23.78 82.43
C GLU A 58 5.12 -24.41 81.06
N SER A 59 4.37 -25.52 81.03
CA SER A 59 3.93 -26.14 79.78
C SER A 59 3.01 -25.22 78.95
N VAL A 60 2.09 -24.51 79.60
CA VAL A 60 1.17 -23.58 78.92
C VAL A 60 1.92 -22.34 78.44
N GLU A 61 2.85 -21.79 79.23
CA GLU A 61 3.70 -20.67 78.85
C GLU A 61 4.56 -21.01 77.63
N ASN A 62 5.21 -22.18 77.62
CA ASN A 62 5.99 -22.64 76.47
C ASN A 62 5.13 -22.78 75.20
N ARG A 63 3.90 -23.32 75.33
CA ARG A 63 2.95 -23.38 74.20
C ARG A 63 2.50 -22.01 73.73
N ASN A 64 2.31 -21.05 74.65
CA ASN A 64 1.92 -19.69 74.30
C ASN A 64 3.03 -18.97 73.53
N ILE A 65 4.29 -19.14 73.96
CA ILE A 65 5.46 -18.62 73.23
C ILE A 65 5.55 -19.24 71.83
N GLU A 66 5.36 -20.56 71.70
CA GLU A 66 5.39 -21.25 70.42
C GLU A 66 4.25 -20.80 69.49
N LEU A 67 3.03 -20.67 70.01
CA LEU A 67 1.88 -20.19 69.25
C LEU A 67 2.07 -18.73 68.83
N SER A 68 2.59 -17.89 69.72
CA SER A 68 2.88 -16.47 69.42
C SER A 68 3.91 -16.34 68.29
N SER A 69 5.00 -17.11 68.31
CA SER A 69 6.00 -17.10 67.24
C SER A 69 5.44 -17.63 65.91
N LYS A 70 4.58 -18.65 65.94
CA LYS A 70 3.85 -19.15 64.77
C LYS A 70 2.91 -18.09 64.19
N VAL A 71 2.13 -17.41 65.02
CA VAL A 71 1.22 -16.33 64.59
C VAL A 71 2.01 -15.20 63.94
N GLN A 72 3.14 -14.80 64.53
CA GLN A 72 4.00 -13.77 63.98
C GLN A 72 4.55 -14.17 62.61
N THR A 73 5.04 -15.40 62.48
CA THR A 73 5.57 -15.94 61.20
C THR A 73 4.49 -16.04 60.12
N LEU A 74 3.29 -16.51 60.48
CA LEU A 74 2.17 -16.60 59.54
C LEU A 74 1.67 -15.22 59.11
N THR A 75 1.73 -14.23 60.01
CA THR A 75 1.35 -12.86 59.70
C THR A 75 2.34 -12.23 58.72
N THR A 76 3.66 -12.44 58.91
CA THR A 76 4.66 -11.94 57.95
C THR A 76 4.49 -12.59 56.57
N GLN A 77 4.28 -13.92 56.52
CA GLN A 77 4.05 -14.63 55.26
C GLN A 77 2.77 -14.16 54.55
N LEU A 78 1.70 -13.90 55.30
CA LEU A 78 0.45 -13.40 54.72
C LEU A 78 0.63 -12.00 54.11
N GLU A 79 1.36 -11.11 54.80
CA GLU A 79 1.65 -9.77 54.29
C GLU A 79 2.57 -9.81 53.05
N GLU A 80 3.56 -10.70 53.02
CA GLU A 80 4.40 -10.93 51.83
C GLU A 80 3.56 -11.45 50.65
N ALA A 81 2.73 -12.47 50.86
CA ALA A 81 1.86 -13.00 49.82
C ALA A 81 0.86 -11.96 49.29
N ARG A 82 0.35 -11.08 50.16
CA ARG A 82 -0.51 -9.95 49.77
C ARG A 82 0.23 -8.95 48.89
N ARG A 83 1.46 -8.58 49.25
CA ARG A 83 2.30 -7.67 48.44
C ARG A 83 2.63 -8.27 47.08
N GLU A 84 3.01 -9.55 47.03
CA GLU A 84 3.27 -10.22 45.75
C GLU A 84 2.02 -10.28 44.87
N ARG A 85 0.87 -10.59 45.46
CA ARG A 85 -0.40 -10.61 44.72
C ARG A 85 -0.72 -9.25 44.15
N GLN A 86 -0.58 -8.18 44.94
CA GLN A 86 -0.83 -6.82 44.47
C GLN A 86 0.13 -6.41 43.34
N ALA A 87 1.41 -6.78 43.45
CA ALA A 87 2.38 -6.56 42.38
C ALA A 87 1.98 -7.29 41.08
N ARG A 88 1.63 -8.58 41.17
CA ARG A 88 1.16 -9.37 40.02
C ARG A 88 -0.13 -8.80 39.41
N GLU A 89 -1.08 -8.33 40.23
CA GLU A 89 -2.32 -7.70 39.75
C GLU A 89 -2.00 -6.42 38.96
N SER A 90 -1.06 -5.59 39.44
CA SER A 90 -0.63 -4.39 38.71
C SER A 90 0.09 -4.72 37.39
N GLU A 91 0.91 -5.77 37.37
CA GLU A 91 1.58 -6.24 36.15
C GLU A 91 0.57 -6.76 35.12
N LEU A 92 -0.45 -7.51 35.56
CA LEU A 92 -1.53 -7.99 34.70
C LEU A 92 -2.34 -6.85 34.09
N GLU A 93 -2.62 -5.80 34.86
CA GLU A 93 -3.31 -4.60 34.35
C GLU A 93 -2.46 -3.88 33.30
N ASN A 94 -1.17 -3.70 33.55
CA ASN A 94 -0.24 -3.11 32.58
C ASN A 94 -0.13 -3.94 31.30
N LEU A 95 -0.06 -5.27 31.41
CA LEU A 95 -0.03 -6.17 30.26
C LEU A 95 -1.33 -6.11 29.46
N ARG A 96 -2.49 -6.08 30.12
CA ARG A 96 -3.79 -5.91 29.45
C ARG A 96 -3.88 -4.59 28.70
N ALA A 97 -3.43 -3.49 29.31
CA ALA A 97 -3.39 -2.19 28.65
C ALA A 97 -2.50 -2.23 27.40
N ARG A 98 -1.34 -2.89 27.49
CA ARG A 98 -0.40 -3.01 26.37
C ARG A 98 -0.92 -3.92 25.25
N VAL A 99 -1.64 -4.98 25.59
CA VAL A 99 -2.35 -5.82 24.60
C VAL A 99 -3.40 -4.98 23.87
N GLY A 100 -4.24 -4.23 24.59
CA GLY A 100 -5.24 -3.37 23.95
C GLY A 100 -4.63 -2.28 23.06
N GLU A 101 -3.49 -1.70 23.45
CA GLU A 101 -2.76 -0.76 22.60
C GLU A 101 -2.23 -1.42 21.32
N LEU A 102 -1.66 -2.64 21.43
CA LEU A 102 -1.14 -3.38 20.29
C LEU A 102 -2.25 -3.81 19.34
N GLU A 103 -3.40 -4.24 19.85
CA GLU A 103 -4.59 -4.57 19.05
C GLU A 103 -5.09 -3.35 18.27
N ALA A 104 -5.18 -2.19 18.91
CA ALA A 104 -5.58 -0.94 18.24
C ALA A 104 -4.57 -0.49 17.17
N ARG A 105 -3.27 -0.74 17.37
CA ARG A 105 -2.23 -0.49 16.36
C ARG A 105 -2.33 -1.48 15.20
N LEU A 106 -2.59 -2.76 15.49
CA LEU A 106 -2.77 -3.79 14.49
C LEU A 106 -3.94 -3.47 13.57
N GLU A 107 -5.11 -3.12 14.12
CA GLU A 107 -6.30 -2.76 13.35
C GLU A 107 -6.03 -1.58 12.39
N LYS A 108 -5.30 -0.56 12.86
CA LYS A 108 -4.89 0.58 12.01
C LYS A 108 -4.00 0.16 10.86
N VAL A 109 -3.03 -0.72 11.12
CA VAL A 109 -2.11 -1.23 10.08
C VAL A 109 -2.85 -2.11 9.09
N GLU A 110 -3.75 -2.98 9.55
CA GLU A 110 -4.59 -3.82 8.70
C GLU A 110 -5.48 -2.97 7.78
N HIS A 111 -6.09 -1.92 8.32
CA HIS A 111 -6.88 -0.99 7.51
C HIS A 111 -6.02 -0.29 6.46
N ALA A 112 -4.84 0.20 6.84
CA ALA A 112 -3.91 0.84 5.92
C ALA A 112 -3.42 -0.12 4.82
N ALA A 113 -3.11 -1.37 5.17
CA ALA A 113 -2.71 -2.40 4.21
C ALA A 113 -3.83 -2.73 3.22
N SER A 114 -5.07 -2.86 3.70
CA SER A 114 -6.25 -3.07 2.84
C SER A 114 -6.50 -1.89 1.90
N ALA A 115 -6.29 -0.65 2.36
CA ALA A 115 -6.40 0.53 1.52
C ALA A 115 -5.29 0.57 0.47
N TYR A 116 -4.06 0.19 0.84
CA TYR A 116 -2.92 0.12 -0.06
C TYR A 116 -3.14 -0.90 -1.18
N GLU A 117 -3.57 -2.13 -0.86
CA GLU A 117 -3.85 -3.15 -1.89
C GLU A 117 -4.95 -2.69 -2.85
N ARG A 118 -6.01 -2.04 -2.35
CA ARG A 118 -7.07 -1.47 -3.22
C ARG A 118 -6.53 -0.41 -4.18
N ILE A 119 -5.64 0.47 -3.72
CA ILE A 119 -5.04 1.51 -4.56
C ILE A 119 -4.10 0.87 -5.58
N LYS A 120 -3.30 -0.10 -5.16
CA LYS A 120 -2.38 -0.85 -6.03
C LYS A 120 -3.13 -1.58 -7.14
N ASP A 121 -4.17 -2.34 -6.82
CA ASP A 121 -4.98 -3.06 -7.80
C ASP A 121 -5.66 -2.10 -8.78
N ARG A 122 -6.24 -1.00 -8.27
CA ARG A 122 -6.85 0.02 -9.10
C ARG A 122 -5.84 0.68 -10.03
N THR A 123 -4.63 0.97 -9.55
CA THR A 123 -3.57 1.61 -10.34
C THR A 123 -3.10 0.68 -11.45
N ALA A 124 -2.84 -0.60 -11.12
CA ALA A 124 -2.50 -1.62 -12.11
C ALA A 124 -3.59 -1.76 -13.19
N GLY A 125 -4.86 -1.73 -12.79
CA GLY A 125 -6.00 -1.73 -13.73
C GLY A 125 -5.99 -0.52 -14.67
N ILE A 126 -5.81 0.68 -14.14
CA ILE A 126 -5.74 1.92 -14.94
C ILE A 126 -4.56 1.88 -15.92
N GLU A 127 -3.39 1.44 -15.48
CA GLU A 127 -2.19 1.33 -16.32
C GLU A 127 -2.41 0.35 -17.48
N LEU A 128 -2.98 -0.83 -17.19
CA LEU A 128 -3.32 -1.82 -18.21
C LEU A 128 -4.31 -1.26 -19.23
N GLU A 129 -5.39 -0.62 -18.76
CA GLU A 129 -6.39 -0.01 -19.64
C GLU A 129 -5.83 1.14 -20.47
N ALA A 130 -4.95 1.96 -19.90
CA ALA A 130 -4.28 3.04 -20.62
C ALA A 130 -3.37 2.47 -21.71
N HIS A 131 -2.58 1.43 -21.39
CA HIS A 131 -1.71 0.76 -22.34
C HIS A 131 -2.50 0.11 -23.49
N CYS A 132 -3.55 -0.66 -23.18
CA CYS A 132 -4.42 -1.26 -24.20
C CYS A 132 -5.10 -0.20 -25.08
N ARG A 133 -5.56 0.91 -24.51
CA ARG A 133 -6.13 2.03 -25.28
C ARG A 133 -5.10 2.69 -26.18
N ALA A 134 -3.88 2.93 -25.69
CA ALA A 134 -2.81 3.49 -26.49
C ALA A 134 -2.48 2.58 -27.69
N GLN A 135 -2.35 1.28 -27.45
CA GLN A 135 -2.13 0.28 -28.52
C GLN A 135 -3.28 0.25 -29.53
N ALA A 136 -4.53 0.32 -29.08
CA ALA A 136 -5.69 0.36 -29.96
C ALA A 136 -5.70 1.62 -30.84
N VAL A 137 -5.35 2.78 -30.28
CA VAL A 137 -5.23 4.04 -31.02
C VAL A 137 -4.11 3.97 -32.03
N GLU A 138 -2.94 3.43 -31.65
CA GLU A 138 -1.81 3.25 -32.56
C GLU A 138 -2.17 2.32 -33.73
N ALA A 139 -2.78 1.16 -33.45
CA ALA A 139 -3.23 0.23 -34.47
C ALA A 139 -4.25 0.88 -35.42
N ALA A 140 -5.21 1.63 -34.88
CA ALA A 140 -6.19 2.36 -35.69
C ALA A 140 -5.54 3.43 -36.57
N ALA A 141 -4.54 4.16 -36.05
CA ALA A 141 -3.81 5.16 -36.81
C ALA A 141 -3.01 4.54 -37.95
N LEU A 142 -2.36 3.39 -37.73
CA LEU A 142 -1.64 2.66 -38.79
C LEU A 142 -2.59 2.26 -39.93
N VAL A 143 -3.77 1.71 -39.60
CA VAL A 143 -4.79 1.37 -40.60
C VAL A 143 -5.27 2.60 -41.36
N GLN A 144 -5.43 3.75 -40.70
CA GLN A 144 -5.81 5.00 -41.39
C GLN A 144 -4.70 5.50 -42.33
N VAL A 145 -3.43 5.42 -41.92
CA VAL A 145 -2.28 5.79 -42.76
C VAL A 145 -2.19 4.89 -43.99
N GLU A 146 -2.39 3.58 -43.85
CA GLU A 146 -2.41 2.65 -44.97
C GLU A 146 -3.52 2.98 -45.97
N LYS A 147 -4.74 3.25 -45.49
CA LYS A 147 -5.86 3.68 -46.34
C LYS A 147 -5.55 4.99 -47.07
N ALA A 148 -5.06 5.99 -46.34
CA ALA A 148 -4.70 7.29 -46.94
C ALA A 148 -3.62 7.15 -48.01
N ARG A 149 -2.63 6.25 -47.81
CA ARG A 149 -1.61 5.94 -48.81
C ARG A 149 -2.20 5.27 -50.05
N GLN A 150 -3.14 4.34 -49.87
CA GLN A 150 -3.83 3.68 -50.99
C GLN A 150 -4.67 4.66 -51.80
N GLU A 151 -5.45 5.52 -51.13
CA GLU A 151 -6.25 6.57 -51.77
C GLU A 151 -5.38 7.56 -52.54
N LEU A 152 -4.26 8.02 -51.94
CA LEU A 152 -3.31 8.89 -52.61
C LEU A 152 -2.69 8.20 -53.84
N GLY A 153 -2.32 6.92 -53.72
CA GLY A 153 -1.79 6.13 -54.83
C GLY A 153 -2.78 6.03 -55.99
N GLN A 154 -4.06 5.80 -55.70
CA GLN A 154 -5.12 5.78 -56.72
C GLN A 154 -5.28 7.15 -57.39
N TRP A 155 -5.27 8.23 -56.61
CA TRP A 155 -5.40 9.58 -57.15
C TRP A 155 -4.22 9.96 -58.05
N VAL A 156 -2.99 9.64 -57.64
CA VAL A 156 -1.78 9.84 -58.47
C VAL A 156 -1.89 9.06 -59.78
N ALA A 157 -2.32 7.79 -59.74
CA ALA A 157 -2.50 6.99 -60.94
C ALA A 157 -3.58 7.57 -61.88
N GLN A 158 -4.68 8.10 -61.34
CA GLN A 158 -5.72 8.78 -62.13
C GLN A 158 -5.20 10.05 -62.79
N VAL A 159 -4.46 10.89 -62.06
CA VAL A 159 -3.87 12.12 -62.60
C VAL A 159 -2.85 11.80 -63.70
N GLN A 160 -2.01 10.78 -63.49
CA GLN A 160 -1.06 10.32 -64.50
C GLN A 160 -1.76 9.83 -65.77
N ALA A 161 -2.78 8.97 -65.64
CA ALA A 161 -3.56 8.49 -66.77
C ALA A 161 -4.26 9.64 -67.52
N GLY A 162 -4.84 10.60 -66.80
CA GLY A 162 -5.47 11.78 -67.41
C GLY A 162 -4.45 12.67 -68.13
N TYR A 163 -3.25 12.82 -67.59
CA TYR A 163 -2.16 13.55 -68.24
C TYR A 163 -1.68 12.83 -69.52
N ASP A 164 -1.47 11.51 -69.46
CA ASP A 164 -1.04 10.72 -70.61
C ASP A 164 -2.10 10.73 -71.74
N GLN A 165 -3.38 10.67 -71.38
CA GLN A 165 -4.48 10.82 -72.33
C GLN A 165 -4.46 12.20 -72.98
N LEU A 166 -4.41 13.28 -72.19
CA LEU A 166 -4.36 14.65 -72.71
C LEU A 166 -3.16 14.85 -73.62
N ARG A 167 -1.99 14.34 -73.22
CA ARG A 167 -0.78 14.39 -74.04
C ARG A 167 -1.00 13.67 -75.38
N THR A 168 -1.57 12.48 -75.37
CA THR A 168 -1.84 11.69 -76.59
C THR A 168 -2.84 12.41 -77.51
N GLU A 169 -3.89 13.03 -76.94
CA GLU A 169 -4.85 13.84 -77.69
C GLU A 169 -4.20 15.09 -78.30
N VAL A 170 -3.32 15.77 -77.56
CA VAL A 170 -2.54 16.90 -78.07
C VAL A 170 -1.59 16.48 -79.19
N GLU A 171 -0.88 15.34 -79.05
CA GLU A 171 -0.03 14.80 -80.11
C GLU A 171 -0.84 14.43 -81.36
N ALA A 172 -2.03 13.83 -81.19
CA ALA A 172 -2.93 13.48 -82.30
C ALA A 172 -3.50 14.71 -83.02
N THR A 173 -3.94 15.73 -82.27
CA THR A 173 -4.44 16.99 -82.85
C THR A 173 -3.33 17.76 -83.57
N LEU A 174 -2.11 17.79 -83.02
CA LEU A 174 -0.95 18.38 -83.67
C LEU A 174 -0.60 17.65 -84.96
N SER A 175 -0.55 16.31 -84.94
CA SER A 175 -0.29 15.49 -86.13
C SER A 175 -1.36 15.69 -87.20
N HIS A 176 -2.63 15.78 -86.81
CA HIS A 176 -3.74 16.08 -87.72
C HIS A 176 -3.59 17.47 -88.35
N ALA A 177 -3.34 18.51 -87.54
CA ALA A 177 -3.14 19.87 -88.02
C ALA A 177 -1.94 19.97 -88.97
N SER A 178 -0.81 19.33 -88.64
CA SER A 178 0.35 19.23 -89.53
C SER A 178 0.01 18.52 -90.85
N GLY A 179 -0.73 17.41 -90.80
CA GLY A 179 -1.16 16.68 -91.99
C GLY A 179 -2.10 17.49 -92.89
N GLU A 180 -3.02 18.27 -92.31
CA GLU A 180 -3.87 19.21 -93.06
C GLU A 180 -3.03 20.34 -93.68
N LEU A 181 -2.07 20.90 -92.95
CA LEU A 181 -1.15 21.90 -93.49
C LEU A 181 -0.32 21.35 -94.65
N GLU A 182 0.18 20.12 -94.56
CA GLU A 182 0.88 19.46 -95.67
C GLU A 182 -0.02 19.20 -96.89
N ARG A 183 -1.32 18.93 -96.67
CA ARG A 183 -2.29 18.82 -97.77
C ARG A 183 -2.51 20.17 -98.44
N VAL A 184 -2.72 21.23 -97.65
CA VAL A 184 -2.87 22.61 -98.16
C VAL A 184 -1.62 23.06 -98.92
N GLN A 185 -0.43 22.73 -98.40
CA GLN A 185 0.83 23.01 -99.08
C GLN A 185 0.89 22.28 -100.44
N ARG A 186 0.54 20.99 -100.49
CA ARG A 186 0.52 20.22 -101.74
C ARG A 186 -0.50 20.73 -102.74
N THR A 187 -1.71 21.08 -102.31
CA THR A 187 -2.72 21.66 -103.22
C THR A 187 -2.27 23.01 -103.74
N MET A 188 -1.67 23.87 -102.90
CA MET A 188 -1.11 25.16 -103.32
C MET A 188 0.05 24.98 -104.30
N SER A 189 0.96 24.03 -104.07
CA SER A 189 2.01 23.69 -105.04
C SER A 189 1.44 23.14 -106.35
N GLY A 190 0.37 22.34 -106.29
CA GLY A 190 -0.36 21.87 -107.46
C GLY A 190 -1.01 23.00 -108.26
N VAL A 191 -1.71 23.92 -107.59
CA VAL A 191 -2.28 25.13 -108.21
C VAL A 191 -1.18 26.00 -108.83
N SER A 192 -0.04 26.16 -108.14
CA SER A 192 1.12 26.87 -108.71
C SER A 192 1.61 26.20 -109.99
N ALA A 193 1.77 24.87 -109.98
CA ALA A 193 2.19 24.13 -111.17
C ALA A 193 1.17 24.18 -112.31
N GLU A 194 -0.13 24.14 -112.02
CA GLU A 194 -1.19 24.35 -113.03
C GLU A 194 -1.16 25.77 -113.60
N LEU A 195 -0.93 26.79 -112.77
CA LEU A 195 -0.76 28.17 -113.24
C LEU A 195 0.48 28.29 -114.12
N ASP A 196 1.61 27.68 -113.74
CA ASP A 196 2.82 27.63 -114.56
C ASP A 196 2.57 26.92 -115.90
N GLN A 197 1.81 25.81 -115.88
CA GLN A 197 1.40 25.12 -117.10
C GLN A 197 0.50 25.98 -117.97
N ARG A 198 -0.51 26.65 -117.41
CA ARG A 198 -1.41 27.55 -118.14
C ARG A 198 -0.68 28.76 -118.71
N ASP A 199 0.28 29.32 -117.97
CA ASP A 199 1.17 30.37 -118.47
C ASP A 199 2.02 29.85 -119.65
N GLY A 200 2.50 28.62 -119.57
CA GLY A 200 3.15 27.92 -120.69
C GLY A 200 2.24 27.69 -121.90
N ASP A 201 1.02 27.17 -121.69
CA ASP A 201 0.01 26.95 -122.72
C ASP A 201 -0.41 28.27 -123.39
N LEU A 202 -0.58 29.34 -122.62
CA LEU A 202 -0.86 30.69 -123.11
C LEU A 202 0.29 31.23 -123.95
N LYS A 203 1.54 31.07 -123.50
CA LYS A 203 2.73 31.42 -124.29
C LYS A 203 2.81 30.62 -125.59
N ALA A 204 2.46 29.34 -125.56
CA ALA A 204 2.40 28.50 -126.76
C ALA A 204 1.28 28.93 -127.71
N LEU A 205 0.07 29.23 -127.20
CA LEU A 205 -1.03 29.77 -127.99
C LEU A 205 -0.68 31.11 -128.63
N LEU A 206 -0.05 32.02 -127.88
CA LEU A 206 0.48 33.28 -128.41
C LEU A 206 1.46 33.03 -129.55
N ARG A 207 2.39 32.09 -129.37
CA ARG A 207 3.33 31.69 -130.41
C ARG A 207 2.63 31.10 -131.65
N THR A 208 1.61 30.25 -131.46
CA THR A 208 0.81 29.73 -132.59
C THR A 208 -0.05 30.80 -133.26
N TYR A 209 -0.51 31.81 -132.53
CA TYR A 209 -1.22 32.96 -133.08
C TYR A 209 -0.27 33.86 -133.88
N GLU A 210 0.94 34.10 -133.36
CA GLU A 210 2.04 34.76 -134.07
C GLU A 210 2.50 33.97 -135.32
N GLU A 211 2.42 32.63 -135.30
CA GLU A 211 2.75 31.76 -136.45
C GLU A 211 1.58 31.63 -137.46
N ALA A 212 0.32 31.68 -137.00
CA ALA A 212 -0.88 31.63 -137.86
C ALA A 212 -1.19 32.98 -138.52
N ILE A 213 -0.74 34.09 -137.92
CA ILE A 213 -0.65 35.38 -138.58
C ILE A 213 0.70 35.45 -139.29
N GLY A 214 0.72 34.98 -140.54
CA GLY A 214 1.74 35.42 -141.50
C GLY A 214 1.77 36.96 -141.53
N PRO A 215 2.95 37.58 -141.77
CA PRO A 215 3.23 38.94 -141.36
C PRO A 215 2.30 39.95 -142.05
N GLN A 216 1.80 40.95 -141.33
CA GLN A 216 1.67 42.33 -141.83
C GLN A 216 1.06 43.33 -140.82
N MET A 217 1.71 44.49 -140.68
CA MET A 217 1.44 45.58 -141.61
C MET A 217 2.74 46.35 -141.96
N PRO A 218 2.86 46.91 -143.18
CA PRO A 218 4.01 47.67 -143.65
C PRO A 218 4.11 49.07 -143.01
N ASP A 219 5.28 49.67 -143.11
CA ASP A 219 5.51 51.11 -142.87
C ASP A 219 4.46 51.96 -143.62
N PRO A 220 3.77 52.90 -142.95
CA PRO A 220 2.96 53.90 -143.64
C PRO A 220 3.87 54.83 -144.46
N LEU A 221 3.58 54.95 -145.75
CA LEU A 221 4.28 55.79 -146.73
C LEU A 221 4.34 57.28 -146.29
N PRO A 222 5.43 58.00 -146.63
CA PRO A 222 5.63 59.39 -146.27
C PRO A 222 4.68 60.32 -147.03
N LEU A 223 4.07 61.26 -146.32
CA LEU A 223 3.41 62.41 -146.90
C LEU A 223 4.41 63.58 -146.88
N GLU A 224 4.89 63.96 -148.07
CA GLU A 224 5.67 65.18 -148.27
C GLU A 224 4.83 66.40 -147.86
N GLU A 225 5.46 67.27 -147.07
CA GLU A 225 4.98 68.60 -146.68
C GLU A 225 4.83 69.52 -147.90
N PRO A 226 4.04 70.60 -147.76
CA PRO A 226 4.56 71.87 -148.24
C PRO A 226 4.56 72.94 -147.15
N GLU A 227 5.78 73.40 -146.89
CA GLU A 227 6.25 74.72 -146.48
C GLU A 227 5.25 75.89 -146.31
N LYS A 228 5.64 76.74 -145.33
CA LYS A 228 5.50 78.20 -145.23
C LYS A 228 4.17 78.72 -144.65
N ASP A 229 4.15 79.71 -143.78
CA ASP A 229 5.09 80.80 -143.51
C ASP A 229 4.74 81.44 -142.14
N LYS A 230 5.77 81.92 -141.44
CA LYS A 230 5.81 82.94 -140.36
C LYS A 230 5.32 82.59 -138.95
#